data_AF-A0A0K0DR63-F1
#
_entry.id   AF-A0A0K0DR63-F1
#
_cell.length_a   1.000
_cell.length_b   1.000
_cell.length_c   1.000
_cell.angle_alpha   90.00
_cell.angle_beta   90.00
_cell.angle_gamma   90.00
#
_symmetry.space_group_name_H-M   'P 1'
#
loop_
_entity.id
_entity.type
_entity.pdbx_description
1 polymer ?
#
loop_
_entity_poly.entity_id
_entity_poly.type
_entity_poly.pdbx_seq_one_letter_code
_entity_poly.pdbx_strand_id
1 'polypeptide(L)'
;MDIIRDMARDMRLGAHILLIGNQGTLLLGDGRRIQPASASVCERSIPLHPEFRIIMLANRPGFPFLGNDLFGVLGDLFSTHTVENPSRENELEMLKKYAPDVPDANLLKLMAAFTELREMADEGLLQYPYSTRELVNIVKHINKFPTDSLSTVIKNIFDFDTFSTEAFNTVREVFLKHGIPFG
;
A
#
# COMPACT_ATOMS: atom_id res chain seq x y z
N MET A 1 6.16 -7.75 -20.12
CA MET A 1 6.79 -8.06 -18.82
C MET A 1 7.24 -6.79 -18.10
N ASP A 2 7.73 -5.76 -18.80
CA ASP A 2 8.24 -4.54 -18.15
C ASP A 2 7.16 -3.64 -17.54
N ILE A 3 5.95 -3.57 -18.12
CA ILE A 3 4.82 -2.83 -17.51
C ILE A 3 4.42 -3.44 -16.15
N ILE A 4 4.38 -4.77 -16.04
CA ILE A 4 4.08 -5.44 -14.75
C ILE A 4 5.23 -5.19 -13.76
N ARG A 5 6.49 -5.13 -14.22
CA ARG A 5 7.63 -4.76 -13.38
C ARG A 5 7.61 -3.29 -12.94
N ASP A 6 7.18 -2.38 -13.81
CA ASP A 6 7.05 -0.96 -13.49
C ASP A 6 5.84 -0.70 -12.57
N MET A 7 4.73 -1.41 -12.78
CA MET A 7 3.59 -1.42 -11.85
C MET A 7 3.96 -2.07 -10.51
N ALA A 8 4.82 -3.09 -10.51
CA ALA A 8 5.40 -3.65 -9.28
C ALA A 8 6.40 -2.70 -8.61
N ARG A 9 7.03 -1.79 -9.37
CA ARG A 9 7.91 -0.73 -8.86
C ARG A 9 7.13 0.35 -8.11
N ASP A 10 5.88 0.57 -8.51
CA ASP A 10 4.92 1.48 -7.87
C ASP A 10 3.98 0.80 -6.86
N MET A 11 4.17 -0.50 -6.54
CA MET A 11 3.51 -1.19 -5.43
C MET A 11 3.97 -0.62 -4.08
N ARG A 12 3.49 0.58 -3.74
CA ARG A 12 3.71 1.20 -2.43
C ARG A 12 2.52 0.95 -1.51
N LEU A 13 2.55 -0.27 -0.95
CA LEU A 13 2.31 -0.57 0.46
C LEU A 13 0.88 -0.29 0.97
N GLY A 14 0.06 -1.30 0.77
CA GLY A 14 -1.28 -1.53 1.31
C GLY A 14 -1.77 -2.90 0.81
N ALA A 15 -2.73 -3.51 1.52
CA ALA A 15 -3.36 -4.74 1.03
C ALA A 15 -4.21 -4.40 -0.21
N HIS A 16 -3.66 -4.64 -1.40
CA HIS A 16 -4.28 -4.27 -2.65
C HIS A 16 -4.76 -5.51 -3.40
N ILE A 17 -5.95 -5.43 -3.98
CA ILE A 17 -6.48 -6.41 -4.92
C ILE A 17 -6.11 -5.96 -6.32
N LEU A 18 -5.34 -6.77 -7.03
CA LEU A 18 -5.11 -6.65 -8.46
C LEU A 18 -6.24 -7.37 -9.20
N LEU A 19 -7.01 -6.63 -10.00
CA LEU A 19 -8.07 -7.18 -10.84
C LEU A 19 -7.61 -7.21 -12.30
N ILE A 20 -7.59 -8.39 -12.96
CA ILE A 20 -7.28 -8.55 -14.40
C ILE A 20 -8.51 -9.00 -15.21
N GLY A 21 -9.02 -8.12 -16.09
CA GLY A 21 -10.29 -8.35 -16.81
C GLY A 21 -10.22 -9.46 -17.87
N ASN A 22 -11.14 -10.44 -17.81
CA ASN A 22 -11.11 -11.63 -18.70
C ASN A 22 -12.27 -11.70 -19.71
N GLN A 23 -13.34 -10.90 -19.57
CA GLN A 23 -14.49 -10.93 -20.49
C GLN A 23 -14.65 -9.57 -21.16
N GLY A 24 -14.11 -9.46 -22.37
CA GLY A 24 -13.78 -8.20 -23.06
C GLY A 24 -14.93 -7.36 -23.59
N THR A 25 -16.11 -7.32 -22.94
CA THR A 25 -17.20 -6.40 -23.31
C THR A 25 -17.64 -5.54 -22.13
N LEU A 26 -17.61 -4.21 -22.27
CA LEU A 26 -18.02 -3.23 -21.25
C LEU A 26 -19.05 -2.24 -21.82
N LEU A 27 -20.19 -2.07 -21.15
CA LEU A 27 -21.18 -1.05 -21.48
C LEU A 27 -20.85 0.25 -20.73
N LEU A 28 -20.73 1.35 -21.46
CA LEU A 28 -20.54 2.69 -20.91
C LEU A 28 -21.90 3.33 -20.59
N GLY A 29 -21.92 4.25 -19.62
CA GLY A 29 -23.15 4.93 -19.19
C GLY A 29 -23.83 5.77 -20.27
N ASP A 30 -23.11 6.09 -21.35
CA ASP A 30 -23.65 6.76 -22.54
C ASP A 30 -24.16 5.78 -23.61
N GLY A 31 -24.22 4.48 -23.30
CA GLY A 31 -24.71 3.43 -24.21
C GLY A 31 -23.69 2.94 -25.25
N ARG A 32 -22.44 3.44 -25.24
CA ARG A 32 -21.35 2.84 -26.04
C ARG A 32 -20.91 1.50 -25.46
N ARG A 33 -20.43 0.59 -26.30
CA ARG A 33 -19.95 -0.73 -25.90
C ARG A 33 -18.49 -0.92 -26.30
N ILE A 34 -17.60 -1.07 -25.32
CA ILE A 34 -16.26 -1.58 -25.57
C ILE A 34 -16.38 -3.08 -25.79
N GLN A 35 -15.81 -3.64 -26.86
CA GLN A 35 -15.94 -5.06 -27.19
C GLN A 35 -14.73 -5.55 -28.01
N PRO A 36 -14.42 -6.86 -28.06
CA PRO A 36 -13.30 -7.35 -28.86
C PRO A 36 -13.49 -6.98 -30.33
N ALA A 37 -12.39 -6.72 -31.05
CA ALA A 37 -12.46 -6.42 -32.49
C ALA A 37 -13.09 -7.54 -33.33
N SER A 38 -13.14 -8.77 -32.81
CA SER A 38 -13.82 -9.93 -33.42
C SER A 38 -15.33 -9.98 -33.18
N ALA A 39 -15.89 -9.15 -32.29
CA ALA A 39 -17.32 -9.12 -32.01
C ALA A 39 -18.09 -8.38 -33.11
N SER A 40 -19.39 -8.66 -33.24
CA SER A 40 -20.27 -8.03 -34.23
C SER A 40 -20.28 -6.50 -34.04
N VAL A 41 -19.87 -5.78 -35.08
CA VAL A 41 -19.78 -4.31 -35.05
C VAL A 41 -21.17 -3.71 -34.89
N CYS A 42 -21.33 -2.82 -33.93
CA CYS A 42 -22.53 -1.98 -33.79
C CYS A 42 -22.16 -0.50 -33.88
N GLU A 43 -23.13 0.37 -34.19
CA GLU A 43 -22.93 1.80 -34.44
C GLU A 43 -22.32 2.56 -33.25
N ARG A 44 -22.43 2.00 -32.02
CA ARG A 44 -21.86 2.55 -30.78
C ARG A 44 -20.78 1.65 -30.18
N SER A 45 -20.14 0.81 -31.00
CA SER A 45 -19.07 -0.09 -30.56
C SER A 45 -17.69 0.61 -30.56
N ILE A 46 -16.90 0.33 -29.54
CA ILE A 46 -15.50 0.73 -29.41
C ILE A 46 -14.67 -0.57 -29.45
N PRO A 47 -13.93 -0.83 -30.54
CA PRO A 47 -13.15 -2.06 -30.65
C PRO A 47 -11.97 -2.04 -29.66
N LEU A 48 -11.83 -3.14 -28.91
CA LEU A 48 -10.73 -3.37 -27.99
C LEU A 48 -9.50 -3.84 -28.75
N HIS A 49 -8.34 -3.25 -28.45
CA HIS A 49 -7.06 -3.77 -28.93
C HIS A 49 -6.78 -5.15 -28.31
N PRO A 50 -6.26 -6.15 -29.06
CA PRO A 50 -6.01 -7.50 -28.53
C PRO A 50 -5.09 -7.55 -27.30
N GLU A 51 -4.17 -6.58 -27.20
CA GLU A 51 -3.24 -6.45 -26.08
C GLU A 51 -3.71 -5.48 -24.99
N PHE A 52 -4.91 -4.92 -25.10
CA PHE A 52 -5.45 -4.06 -24.05
C PHE A 52 -5.64 -4.84 -22.75
N ARG A 53 -5.28 -4.22 -21.62
CA ARG A 53 -5.43 -4.78 -20.28
C ARG A 53 -5.99 -3.72 -19.35
N ILE A 54 -6.91 -4.12 -18.48
CA ILE A 54 -7.35 -3.31 -17.35
C ILE A 54 -6.71 -3.90 -16.10
N ILE A 55 -6.10 -3.02 -15.32
CA ILE A 55 -5.58 -3.34 -14.00
C ILE A 55 -6.22 -2.36 -13.01
N MET A 56 -6.90 -2.88 -12.00
CA MET A 56 -7.46 -2.08 -10.92
C MET A 56 -6.74 -2.42 -9.61
N LEU A 57 -6.59 -1.40 -8.76
CA LEU A 57 -6.14 -1.53 -7.39
C LEU A 57 -7.30 -1.15 -6.48
N ALA A 58 -7.63 -2.05 -5.56
CA ALA A 58 -8.62 -1.79 -4.53
C ALA A 58 -8.05 -2.14 -3.16
N ASN A 59 -8.36 -1.34 -2.15
CA ASN A 59 -8.00 -1.67 -0.77
C ASN A 59 -8.89 -2.79 -0.24
N ARG A 60 -8.36 -3.60 0.67
CA ARG A 60 -9.20 -4.53 1.43
C ARG A 60 -10.29 -3.75 2.19
N PRO A 61 -11.56 -4.20 2.17
CA PRO A 61 -12.62 -3.57 2.95
C PRO A 61 -12.28 -3.67 4.45
N GLY A 62 -12.39 -2.56 5.17
CA GLY A 62 -12.10 -2.48 6.60
C GLY A 62 -12.17 -1.05 7.13
N PHE A 63 -12.43 -0.89 8.43
CA PHE A 63 -12.38 0.43 9.06
C PHE A 63 -10.94 1.00 8.97
N PRO A 64 -10.74 2.31 8.72
CA PRO A 64 -11.75 3.37 8.51
C PRO A 64 -12.28 3.46 7.07
N PHE A 65 -11.77 2.67 6.15
CA PHE A 65 -12.11 2.68 4.72
C PHE A 65 -13.26 1.71 4.39
N LEU A 66 -14.47 2.05 4.89
CA LEU A 66 -15.66 1.22 4.71
C LEU A 66 -16.02 0.98 3.22
N GLY A 67 -15.76 1.97 2.36
CA GLY A 67 -15.83 1.82 0.90
C GLY A 67 -17.18 1.34 0.35
N ASN A 68 -17.20 0.99 -0.93
CA ASN A 68 -18.28 0.22 -1.56
C ASN A 68 -17.75 -1.18 -1.89
N ASP A 69 -18.62 -2.19 -1.86
CA ASP A 69 -18.24 -3.56 -2.22
C ASP A 69 -17.98 -3.68 -3.73
N LEU A 70 -16.75 -3.37 -4.13
CA LEU A 70 -16.28 -3.50 -5.51
C LEU A 70 -16.26 -4.96 -5.97
N PHE A 71 -15.92 -5.87 -5.06
CA PHE A 71 -15.78 -7.28 -5.38
C PHE A 71 -17.14 -7.92 -5.67
N GLY A 72 -18.18 -7.54 -4.93
CA GLY A 72 -19.55 -7.95 -5.23
C GLY A 72 -20.07 -7.50 -6.60
N VAL A 73 -19.51 -6.43 -7.19
CA VAL A 73 -19.95 -5.89 -8.49
C VAL A 73 -19.08 -6.36 -9.66
N LEU A 74 -17.77 -6.51 -9.46
CA LEU A 74 -16.81 -6.78 -10.54
C LEU A 74 -15.98 -8.06 -10.33
N GLY A 75 -16.17 -8.79 -9.24
CA GLY A 75 -15.30 -9.91 -8.85
C GLY A 75 -15.29 -11.07 -9.87
N ASP A 76 -16.37 -11.25 -10.63
CA ASP A 76 -16.49 -12.26 -11.69
C ASP A 76 -15.82 -11.84 -13.01
N LEU A 77 -15.67 -10.54 -13.25
CA LEU A 77 -15.06 -10.00 -14.46
C LEU A 77 -13.52 -10.02 -14.41
N PHE A 78 -12.94 -10.15 -13.22
CA PHE A 78 -11.52 -9.93 -12.99
C PHE A 78 -10.84 -11.07 -12.21
N SER A 79 -9.65 -11.48 -12.64
CA SER A 79 -8.76 -12.30 -11.80
C SER A 79 -8.22 -11.46 -10.65
N THR A 80 -8.45 -11.91 -9.42
CA THR A 80 -8.11 -11.21 -8.18
C THR A 80 -6.80 -11.74 -7.62
N HIS A 81 -5.82 -10.85 -7.38
CA HIS A 81 -4.63 -11.18 -6.62
C HIS A 81 -4.49 -10.25 -5.41
N THR A 82 -4.46 -10.83 -4.21
CA THR A 82 -4.18 -10.09 -2.98
C THR A 82 -2.68 -9.85 -2.83
N VAL A 83 -2.33 -8.59 -2.64
CA VAL A 83 -0.97 -8.14 -2.32
C VAL A 83 -0.84 -8.10 -0.81
N GLU A 84 -0.06 -9.01 -0.25
CA GLU A 84 0.25 -9.01 1.17
C GLU A 84 1.47 -8.14 1.48
N ASN A 85 1.66 -7.83 2.76
CA ASN A 85 2.90 -7.20 3.21
C ASN A 85 4.10 -8.15 2.94
N PRO A 86 5.27 -7.61 2.58
CA PRO A 86 6.46 -8.43 2.34
C PRO A 86 6.83 -9.25 3.58
N SER A 87 7.48 -10.41 3.35
CA SER A 87 8.12 -11.14 4.45
C SER A 87 9.20 -10.28 5.11
N ARG A 88 9.59 -10.63 6.34
CA ARG A 88 10.61 -9.87 7.09
C ARG A 88 11.92 -9.77 6.31
N GLU A 89 12.33 -10.83 5.62
CA GLU A 89 13.54 -10.85 4.81
C GLU A 89 13.41 -9.91 3.60
N ASN A 90 12.28 -9.99 2.88
CA ASN A 90 12.01 -9.15 1.72
C ASN A 90 11.85 -7.67 2.08
N GLU A 91 11.24 -7.37 3.23
CA GLU A 91 11.09 -6.01 3.74
C GLU A 91 12.47 -5.42 4.09
N LEU A 92 13.34 -6.18 4.75
CA LEU A 92 14.71 -5.75 5.05
C LEU A 92 15.51 -5.50 3.76
N GLU A 93 15.50 -6.43 2.80
CA GLU A 93 16.19 -6.26 1.52
C GLU A 93 15.68 -5.03 0.76
N MET A 94 14.38 -4.78 0.78
CA MET A 94 13.78 -3.59 0.18
C MET A 94 14.25 -2.32 0.87
N LEU A 95 14.24 -2.26 2.21
CA LEU A 95 14.67 -1.09 2.97
C LEU A 95 16.15 -0.77 2.74
N LYS A 96 17.01 -1.78 2.67
CA LYS A 96 18.45 -1.60 2.36
C LYS A 96 18.68 -0.98 0.98
N LYS A 97 17.80 -1.25 -0.01
CA LYS A 97 17.86 -0.58 -1.32
C LYS A 97 17.47 0.89 -1.25
N TYR A 98 16.58 1.26 -0.33
CA TYR A 98 16.17 2.66 -0.13
C TYR A 98 17.12 3.44 0.76
N ALA A 99 17.82 2.76 1.67
CA ALA A 99 18.71 3.36 2.65
C ALA A 99 19.99 2.52 2.85
N PRO A 100 20.92 2.55 1.88
CA PRO A 100 22.15 1.76 1.96
C PRO A 100 23.11 2.20 3.08
N ASP A 101 22.99 3.45 3.55
CA ASP A 101 23.87 4.06 4.55
C ASP A 101 23.35 3.87 5.98
N VAL A 102 22.14 3.30 6.14
CA VAL A 102 21.52 3.06 7.44
C VAL A 102 21.90 1.65 7.93
N PRO A 103 22.43 1.50 9.16
CA PRO A 103 22.78 0.19 9.70
C PRO A 103 21.59 -0.76 9.78
N ASP A 104 21.78 -2.03 9.40
CA ASP A 104 20.76 -3.09 9.48
C ASP A 104 20.09 -3.17 10.84
N ALA A 105 20.84 -2.98 11.93
CA ALA A 105 20.30 -2.97 13.28
C ALA A 105 19.22 -1.90 13.49
N ASN A 106 19.36 -0.72 12.88
CA ASN A 106 18.36 0.34 12.95
C ASN A 106 17.14 0.00 12.10
N LEU A 107 17.34 -0.56 10.90
CA LEU A 107 16.25 -1.03 10.04
C LEU A 107 15.42 -2.11 10.73
N LEU A 108 16.07 -3.08 11.37
CA LEU A 108 15.41 -4.16 12.10
C LEU A 108 14.59 -3.67 13.30
N LYS A 109 15.08 -2.67 14.03
CA LYS A 109 14.31 -2.01 15.11
C LYS A 109 13.08 -1.29 14.58
N LEU A 110 13.24 -0.53 13.49
CA LEU A 110 12.13 0.18 12.86
C LEU A 110 11.07 -0.80 12.33
N MET A 111 11.49 -1.88 11.68
CA MET A 111 10.59 -2.93 11.23
C MET A 111 9.83 -3.56 12.40
N ALA A 112 10.51 -3.91 13.50
CA ALA A 112 9.88 -4.50 14.67
C ALA A 112 8.85 -3.56 15.32
N ALA A 113 9.16 -2.27 15.44
CA ALA A 113 8.22 -1.27 15.92
C ALA A 113 6.99 -1.15 15.01
N PHE A 114 7.19 -1.11 13.68
CA PHE A 114 6.08 -1.05 12.73
C PHE A 114 5.25 -2.33 12.67
N THR A 115 5.82 -3.50 12.95
CA THR A 115 5.05 -4.74 13.09
C THR A 115 4.11 -4.64 14.29
N GLU A 116 4.61 -4.22 15.45
CA GLU A 116 3.79 -4.06 16.66
C GLU A 116 2.68 -3.01 16.45
N LEU A 117 3.00 -1.86 15.85
CA LEU A 117 1.99 -0.84 15.53
C LEU A 117 0.88 -1.35 14.60
N ARG A 118 1.21 -2.24 13.66
CA ARG A 118 0.23 -2.89 12.77
C ARG A 118 -0.67 -3.87 13.53
N GLU A 119 -0.08 -4.70 14.38
CA GLU A 119 -0.82 -5.63 15.25
C GLU A 119 -1.80 -4.88 16.16
N MET A 120 -1.37 -3.77 16.75
CA MET A 120 -2.23 -2.92 17.57
C MET A 120 -3.40 -2.30 16.78
N ALA A 121 -3.20 -1.95 15.51
CA ALA A 121 -4.28 -1.47 14.65
C ALA A 121 -5.25 -2.59 14.28
N ASP A 122 -4.74 -3.79 13.98
CA ASP A 122 -5.55 -4.99 13.69
C ASP A 122 -6.40 -5.41 14.91
N GLU A 123 -5.89 -5.21 16.13
CA GLU A 123 -6.62 -5.42 17.40
C GLU A 123 -7.58 -4.27 17.76
N GLY A 124 -7.58 -3.17 16.99
CA GLY A 124 -8.41 -1.99 17.24
C GLY A 124 -7.93 -1.08 18.39
N LEU A 125 -6.71 -1.29 18.89
CA LEU A 125 -6.07 -0.42 19.89
C LEU A 125 -5.60 0.91 19.28
N LEU A 126 -5.27 0.90 17.98
CA LEU A 126 -4.96 2.08 17.19
C LEU A 126 -5.96 2.19 16.03
N GLN A 127 -6.44 3.40 15.75
CA GLN A 127 -7.39 3.61 14.65
C GLN A 127 -6.70 3.62 13.28
N TYR A 128 -5.43 4.00 13.24
CA TYR A 128 -4.67 4.14 12.00
C TYR A 128 -3.72 2.95 11.78
N PRO A 129 -3.86 2.20 10.67
CA PRO A 129 -2.94 1.12 10.33
C PRO A 129 -1.68 1.66 9.67
N TYR A 130 -0.58 1.76 10.43
CA TYR A 130 0.71 2.21 9.90
C TYR A 130 1.24 1.25 8.83
N SER A 131 1.42 1.76 7.62
CA SER A 131 1.84 0.98 6.47
C SER A 131 3.37 0.95 6.35
N THR A 132 3.88 0.02 5.55
CA THR A 132 5.30 0.01 5.20
C THR A 132 5.68 1.30 4.44
N ARG A 133 4.74 2.07 3.87
CA ARG A 133 5.04 3.35 3.19
C ARG A 133 5.59 4.38 4.18
N GLU A 134 4.99 4.48 5.37
CA GLU A 134 5.52 5.34 6.43
C GLU A 134 6.93 4.89 6.83
N LEU A 135 7.15 3.58 7.00
CA LEU A 135 8.47 3.01 7.31
C LEU A 135 9.51 3.37 6.22
N VAL A 136 9.18 3.18 4.94
CA VAL A 136 10.05 3.55 3.82
C VAL A 136 10.35 5.04 3.83
N ASN A 137 9.37 5.90 4.13
CA ASN A 137 9.60 7.34 4.20
C ASN A 137 10.56 7.72 5.34
N ILE A 138 10.41 7.13 6.53
CA ILE A 138 11.36 7.32 7.65
C ILE A 138 12.76 6.92 7.20
N VAL A 139 12.90 5.70 6.66
CA VAL A 139 14.18 5.10 6.29
C VAL A 139 14.88 5.90 5.18
N LYS A 140 14.14 6.35 4.16
CA LYS A 140 14.68 7.24 3.12
C LYS A 140 15.11 8.59 3.67
N HIS A 141 14.37 9.14 4.64
CA HIS A 141 14.71 10.42 5.25
C HIS A 141 16.00 10.32 6.04
N ILE A 142 16.14 9.35 6.96
CA ILE A 142 17.35 9.19 7.77
C ILE A 142 18.59 8.85 6.94
N ASN A 143 18.43 8.17 5.79
CA ASN A 143 19.55 7.98 4.86
C ASN A 143 20.00 9.29 4.22
N LYS A 144 19.04 10.14 3.84
CA LYS A 144 19.33 11.41 3.15
C LYS A 144 19.80 12.50 4.11
N PHE A 145 19.32 12.47 5.35
CA PHE A 145 19.56 13.48 6.37
C PHE A 145 20.01 12.81 7.69
N PRO A 146 21.24 12.27 7.74
CA PRO A 146 21.73 11.52 8.91
C PRO A 146 21.89 12.38 10.17
N THR A 147 21.89 13.70 10.04
CA THR A 147 21.93 14.65 11.16
C THR A 147 20.57 14.91 11.79
N ASP A 148 19.48 14.57 11.09
CA ASP A 148 18.13 14.78 11.60
C ASP A 148 17.83 13.77 12.70
N SER A 149 17.18 14.24 13.77
CA SER A 149 16.78 13.33 14.83
C SER A 149 15.67 12.42 14.33
N LEU A 150 15.81 11.11 14.58
CA LEU A 150 14.78 10.13 14.23
C LEU A 150 13.43 10.47 14.87
N SER A 151 13.43 11.02 16.10
CA SER A 151 12.22 11.52 16.76
C SER A 151 11.52 12.62 15.94
N THR A 152 12.24 13.56 15.33
CA THR A 152 11.65 14.61 14.48
C THR A 152 11.03 14.01 13.22
N VAL A 153 11.72 13.07 12.58
CA VAL A 153 11.24 12.40 11.36
C VAL A 153 9.97 11.62 11.63
N ILE A 154 9.95 10.87 12.74
CA ILE A 154 8.77 10.11 13.13
C ILE A 154 7.62 11.07 13.47
N LYS A 155 7.85 12.14 14.25
CA LYS A 155 6.79 13.15 14.51
C LYS A 155 6.14 13.67 13.23
N ASN A 156 6.94 14.12 12.26
CA ASN A 156 6.43 14.64 10.98
C ASN A 156 5.56 13.63 10.20
N ILE A 157 5.84 12.34 10.32
CA ILE A 157 5.07 11.29 9.63
C ILE A 157 3.78 10.95 10.38
N PHE A 158 3.81 11.11 11.71
CA PHE A 158 2.71 10.83 12.62
C PHE A 158 1.92 12.09 12.99
N ASP A 159 2.20 13.23 12.36
CA ASP A 159 1.53 14.51 12.61
C ASP A 159 0.00 14.46 12.31
N PHE A 160 -0.46 13.46 11.57
CA PHE A 160 -1.89 13.20 11.37
C PHE A 160 -2.59 12.63 12.63
N ASP A 161 -1.86 11.96 13.53
CA ASP A 161 -2.37 11.41 14.80
C ASP A 161 -2.30 12.40 15.96
N THR A 162 -1.71 13.60 15.76
CA THR A 162 -1.53 14.64 16.79
C THR A 162 -2.84 15.11 17.44
N PHE A 163 -3.98 14.78 16.85
CA PHE A 163 -5.30 15.07 17.41
C PHE A 163 -5.71 14.09 18.53
N SER A 164 -4.97 12.99 18.76
CA SER A 164 -5.15 12.11 19.91
C SER A 164 -3.85 11.98 20.71
N THR A 165 -3.87 12.51 21.94
CA THR A 165 -2.71 12.45 22.85
C THR A 165 -2.40 11.00 23.22
N GLU A 166 -3.45 10.17 23.26
CA GLU A 166 -3.40 8.75 23.54
C GLU A 166 -2.63 7.97 22.46
N ALA A 167 -2.97 8.14 21.16
CA ALA A 167 -2.25 7.42 20.10
C ALA A 167 -0.78 7.84 20.04
N PHE A 168 -0.49 9.12 20.23
CA PHE A 168 0.88 9.61 20.30
C PHE A 168 1.68 8.95 21.43
N ASN A 169 1.11 8.85 22.62
CA ASN A 169 1.76 8.19 23.76
C ASN A 169 1.99 6.70 23.50
N THR A 170 1.00 6.01 22.91
CA THR A 170 1.12 4.60 22.52
C THR A 170 2.23 4.40 21.51
N VAL A 171 2.27 5.21 20.44
CA VAL A 171 3.32 5.16 19.43
C VAL A 171 4.70 5.38 20.06
N ARG A 172 4.82 6.40 20.92
CA ARG A 172 6.05 6.67 21.66
C ARG A 172 6.50 5.46 22.48
N GLU A 173 5.59 4.84 23.23
CA GLU A 173 5.89 3.66 24.06
C GLU A 173 6.40 2.49 23.22
N VAL A 174 5.80 2.22 22.07
CA VAL A 174 6.26 1.19 21.14
C VAL A 174 7.68 1.51 20.64
N PHE A 175 7.95 2.73 20.18
CA PHE A 175 9.30 3.10 19.73
C PHE A 175 10.35 2.97 20.84
N LEU A 176 10.04 3.42 22.06
CA LEU A 176 10.93 3.29 23.22
C LEU A 176 11.19 1.82 23.58
N LYS A 177 10.16 0.97 23.54
CA LYS A 177 10.26 -0.48 23.77
C LYS A 177 11.23 -1.16 22.80
N HIS A 178 11.26 -0.73 21.54
CA HIS A 178 12.19 -1.23 20.52
C HIS A 178 13.56 -0.51 20.53
N GLY A 179 13.83 0.32 21.53
CA GLY A 179 15.11 1.00 21.69
C GLY A 179 15.36 2.07 20.63
N ILE A 180 14.30 2.74 20.18
CA ILE A 180 14.32 3.89 19.28
C ILE A 180 13.98 5.15 20.09
N PRO A 181 14.89 6.13 20.17
CA PRO A 181 14.60 7.37 20.88
C PRO A 181 13.41 8.12 20.27
N PHE A 182 12.43 8.45 21.11
CA PHE A 182 11.24 9.21 20.73
C PHE A 182 10.98 10.26 21.81
N GLY A 183 11.32 11.51 21.49
CA GLY A 183 11.12 12.68 22.37
C GLY A 183 9.79 13.38 22.15
#